data_AF-A0A967KPI5-F1
#
_entry.id   AF-A0A967KPI5-F1
#
_cell.length_a   1.000
_cell.length_b   1.000
_cell.length_c   1.000
_cell.angle_alpha   90.00
_cell.angle_beta   90.00
_cell.angle_gamma   90.00
#
_symmetry.space_group_name_H-M   'P 1'
#
loop_
_entity.id
_entity.type
_entity.pdbx_description
1 polymer ?
#
loop_
_entity_poly.entity_id
_entity_poly.type
_entity_poly.pdbx_seq_one_letter_code
_entity_poly.pdbx_strand_id
1 'polypeptide(L)'
;GCGLLAGKADRVEAHYPIDNVLNSATAFEMAPDQLIAAFMDFEAAGQRLQAIYHSHPHGTAIPSSRDVVEANYPEAVQIIVSFEAYDEPNINAFEIIEGRV
;
A
#
# COMPACT_ATOMS: atom_id res chain seq x y z
N GLY A 1 6.65 6.98 0.11
CA GLY A 1 5.25 7.31 0.43
C GLY A 1 4.43 6.05 0.56
N CYS A 2 3.17 6.20 0.95
CA CYS A 2 2.19 5.11 1.08
C CYS A 2 0.82 5.56 0.59
N GLY A 3 -0.09 4.61 0.37
CA GLY A 3 -1.48 4.92 0.01
C GLY A 3 -2.31 3.70 -0.39
N LEU A 4 -3.52 3.97 -0.86
CA LEU A 4 -4.49 2.97 -1.29
C LEU A 4 -4.78 3.08 -2.78
N LEU A 5 -5.09 1.95 -3.39
CA LEU A 5 -5.68 1.84 -4.72
C LEU A 5 -7.05 1.19 -4.60
N ALA A 6 -8.07 1.83 -5.17
CA ALA A 6 -9.43 1.31 -5.18
C ALA A 6 -9.97 1.19 -6.60
N GLY A 7 -11.00 0.36 -6.78
CA GLY A 7 -11.65 0.20 -8.07
C GLY A 7 -12.69 -0.91 -8.10
N LYS A 8 -13.05 -1.37 -9.30
CA LYS A 8 -14.14 -2.33 -9.52
C LYS A 8 -13.61 -3.57 -10.23
N ALA A 9 -14.09 -4.74 -9.82
CA ALA A 9 -13.61 -6.03 -10.31
C ALA A 9 -12.07 -6.10 -10.25
N ASP A 10 -11.40 -6.27 -11.37
CA ASP A 10 -9.95 -6.44 -11.53
C ASP A 10 -9.21 -5.15 -11.95
N ARG A 11 -9.90 -3.99 -11.93
CA ARG A 11 -9.32 -2.72 -12.38
C ARG A 11 -9.24 -1.70 -11.25
N VAL A 12 -8.06 -1.11 -11.09
CA VAL A 12 -7.85 0.10 -10.29
C VAL A 12 -8.40 1.31 -11.03
N GLU A 13 -9.20 2.12 -10.35
CA GLU A 13 -9.89 3.30 -10.91
C GLU A 13 -9.64 4.57 -10.08
N ALA A 14 -9.15 4.44 -8.85
CA ALA A 14 -8.88 5.55 -7.96
C ALA A 14 -7.57 5.32 -7.18
N HIS A 15 -6.84 6.41 -6.96
CA HIS A 15 -5.56 6.43 -6.26
C HIS A 15 -5.63 7.44 -5.10
N TYR A 16 -5.34 6.96 -3.89
CA TYR A 16 -5.38 7.73 -2.66
C TYR A 16 -4.00 7.74 -2.02
N PRO A 17 -3.14 8.74 -2.31
CA PRO A 17 -1.93 8.95 -1.53
C PRO A 17 -2.31 9.35 -0.10
N ILE A 18 -1.67 8.72 0.88
CA ILE A 18 -1.89 9.00 2.30
C ILE A 18 -0.55 9.32 2.97
N ASP A 19 -0.55 10.35 3.81
CA ASP A 19 0.62 10.80 4.53
C ASP A 19 1.11 9.73 5.51
N ASN A 20 2.43 9.58 5.57
CA ASN A 20 3.10 8.76 6.57
C ASN A 20 3.32 9.59 7.84
N VAL A 21 2.53 9.38 8.89
CA VAL A 21 2.63 10.14 10.14
C VAL A 21 3.94 9.90 10.89
N LEU A 22 4.62 8.77 10.63
CA LEU A 22 5.92 8.47 11.24
C LEU A 22 7.05 9.30 10.64
N ASN A 23 6.85 9.94 9.48
CA ASN A 23 7.89 10.66 8.74
C ASN A 23 9.20 9.85 8.61
N SER A 24 9.05 8.54 8.43
CA SER A 24 10.15 7.58 8.44
C SER A 24 10.40 7.01 7.04
N ALA A 25 11.66 6.72 6.74
CA ALA A 25 12.09 6.07 5.50
C ALA A 25 12.01 4.54 5.58
N THR A 26 11.83 3.95 6.77
CA THR A 26 11.89 2.49 6.99
C THR A 26 10.62 1.91 7.62
N ALA A 27 9.64 2.76 7.92
CA ALA A 27 8.35 2.37 8.46
C ALA A 27 7.30 3.38 8.02
N PHE A 28 6.05 2.94 7.91
CA PHE A 28 4.93 3.83 7.65
C PHE A 28 3.78 3.59 8.60
N GLU A 29 3.04 4.65 8.88
CA GLU A 29 1.71 4.60 9.48
C GLU A 29 0.87 5.63 8.74
N MET A 30 -0.24 5.18 8.16
CA MET A 30 -1.12 6.04 7.35
C MET A 30 -1.87 7.01 8.25
N ALA A 31 -1.92 8.28 7.88
CA ALA A 31 -2.70 9.30 8.56
C ALA A 31 -4.17 8.85 8.73
N PRO A 32 -4.68 8.68 9.97
CA PRO A 32 -5.97 8.05 10.20
C PRO A 32 -7.16 8.79 9.59
N ASP A 33 -7.12 10.12 9.58
CA ASP A 33 -8.15 10.98 9.00
C ASP A 33 -8.21 10.85 7.47
N GLN A 34 -7.06 10.82 6.81
CA GLN A 34 -6.96 10.60 5.36
C GLN A 34 -7.34 9.17 4.97
N LEU A 35 -6.96 8.19 5.80
CA LEU A 35 -7.34 6.79 5.61
C LEU A 35 -8.86 6.62 5.65
N ILE A 36 -9.52 7.15 6.69
CA ILE A 36 -10.99 7.12 6.82
C ILE A 36 -11.65 7.83 5.63
N ALA A 37 -11.16 9.01 5.25
CA ALA A 37 -11.69 9.76 4.11
C ALA A 37 -11.60 8.96 2.80
N ALA A 38 -10.48 8.26 2.56
CA ALA A 38 -10.31 7.41 1.38
C ALA A 38 -11.31 6.25 1.36
N PHE A 39 -11.47 5.53 2.48
CA PHE A 39 -12.45 4.45 2.62
C PHE A 39 -13.88 4.94 2.33
N MET A 40 -14.27 6.07 2.93
CA MET A 40 -15.59 6.66 2.70
C MET A 40 -15.82 7.03 1.23
N ASP A 41 -14.81 7.59 0.56
CA ASP A 41 -14.92 8.04 -0.82
C ASP A 41 -15.10 6.88 -1.81
N PHE A 42 -14.22 5.86 -1.76
CA PHE A 42 -14.32 4.75 -2.71
C PHE A 42 -15.53 3.87 -2.43
N GLU A 43 -15.96 3.72 -1.17
CA GLU A 43 -17.19 2.99 -0.84
C GLU A 43 -18.42 3.71 -1.39
N ALA A 44 -18.48 5.04 -1.27
CA ALA A 44 -19.56 5.84 -1.85
C ALA A 44 -19.61 5.75 -3.38
N ALA A 45 -18.45 5.54 -4.03
CA ALA A 45 -18.34 5.30 -5.47
C ALA A 45 -18.68 3.85 -5.90
N GLY A 46 -19.02 2.98 -4.95
CA GLY A 46 -19.25 1.55 -5.17
C GLY A 46 -18.00 0.80 -5.61
N GLN A 47 -16.82 1.29 -5.22
CA GLN A 47 -15.53 0.65 -5.44
C GLN A 47 -15.14 -0.16 -4.19
N ARG A 48 -14.09 -0.97 -4.33
CA ARG A 48 -13.48 -1.72 -3.24
C ARG A 48 -11.98 -1.44 -3.18
N LEU A 49 -11.37 -1.69 -2.03
CA LEU A 49 -9.92 -1.73 -1.89
C LEU A 49 -9.35 -2.82 -2.81
N GLN A 50 -8.34 -2.47 -3.60
CA GLN A 50 -7.66 -3.38 -4.51
C GLN A 50 -6.21 -3.62 -4.07
N ALA A 51 -5.53 -2.55 -3.67
CA ALA A 51 -4.16 -2.66 -3.19
C ALA A 51 -3.82 -1.59 -2.15
N ILE A 52 -2.86 -1.93 -1.30
CA ILE A 52 -2.14 -1.02 -0.42
C ILE A 52 -0.73 -0.93 -0.97
N TYR A 53 -0.17 0.27 -1.07
CA TYR A 53 1.21 0.44 -1.50
C TYR A 53 2.03 1.23 -0.50
N HIS A 54 3.32 0.91 -0.46
CA HIS A 54 4.33 1.71 0.21
C HIS A 54 5.68 1.62 -0.52
N SER A 55 6.60 2.50 -0.14
CA SER A 55 7.93 2.55 -0.74
C SER A 55 9.00 2.06 0.23
N HIS A 56 10.00 1.34 -0.29
CA HIS A 56 11.30 1.12 0.35
C HIS A 56 12.35 2.01 -0.34
N PRO A 57 12.66 3.22 0.19
CA PRO A 57 13.55 4.15 -0.49
C PRO A 57 14.98 3.62 -0.69
N HIS A 58 15.43 2.72 0.20
CA HIS A 58 16.78 2.17 0.23
C HIS A 58 16.81 0.65 0.32
N GLY A 59 15.68 -0.02 0.07
CA GLY A 59 15.57 -1.48 0.21
C GLY A 59 14.87 -2.11 -0.97
N THR A 60 14.95 -3.44 -1.08
CA THR A 60 14.37 -4.20 -2.18
C THR A 60 12.84 -4.11 -2.22
N ALA A 61 12.25 -4.36 -3.40
CA ALA A 61 10.81 -4.48 -3.58
C ALA A 61 10.29 -5.85 -3.08
N ILE A 62 10.60 -6.22 -1.84
CA ILE A 62 10.20 -7.47 -1.18
C ILE A 62 9.64 -7.11 0.20
N PRO A 63 8.54 -7.73 0.68
CA PRO A 63 7.98 -7.44 1.99
C PRO A 63 9.00 -7.75 3.09
N SER A 64 9.18 -6.80 4.00
CA SER A 64 9.89 -7.03 5.25
C SER A 64 9.05 -7.88 6.19
N SER A 65 9.66 -8.45 7.24
CA SER A 65 8.91 -9.17 8.29
C SER A 65 7.84 -8.31 8.94
N ARG A 66 8.06 -6.98 9.01
CA ARG A 66 7.08 -6.03 9.55
C ARG A 66 5.89 -5.89 8.60
N ASP A 67 6.14 -5.73 7.30
CA ASP A 67 5.07 -5.62 6.29
C ASP A 67 4.16 -6.85 6.33
N VAL A 68 4.74 -8.05 6.45
CA VAL A 68 3.98 -9.31 6.52
C VAL A 68 3.10 -9.39 7.76
N VAL A 69 3.58 -8.91 8.91
CA VAL A 69 2.84 -8.92 10.18
C VAL A 69 1.75 -7.85 10.20
N GLU A 70 2.00 -6.70 9.57
CA GLU A 70 1.10 -5.54 9.58
C GLU A 70 0.11 -5.53 8.39
N ALA A 71 0.17 -6.54 7.51
CA ALA A 71 -0.77 -6.75 6.40
C ALA A 71 -2.16 -7.22 6.90
N ASN A 72 -2.92 -6.29 7.46
CA ASN A 72 -4.22 -6.55 8.08
C ASN A 72 -5.41 -6.66 7.11
N TYR A 73 -5.18 -6.48 5.81
CA TYR A 73 -6.19 -6.55 4.75
C TYR A 73 -5.84 -7.68 3.77
N PRO A 74 -6.18 -8.94 4.08
CA PRO A 74 -5.80 -10.11 3.28
C PRO A 74 -6.37 -10.10 1.85
N GLU A 75 -7.44 -9.33 1.62
CA GLU A 75 -8.04 -9.14 0.30
C GLU A 75 -7.31 -8.10 -0.58
N ALA A 76 -6.40 -7.31 0.02
CA ALA A 76 -5.69 -6.25 -0.68
C ALA A 76 -4.28 -6.69 -1.08
N VAL A 77 -3.96 -6.49 -2.36
CA VAL A 77 -2.61 -6.70 -2.87
C VAL A 77 -1.65 -5.71 -2.21
N GLN A 78 -0.50 -6.18 -1.74
CA GLN A 78 0.56 -5.35 -1.18
C GLN A 78 1.56 -4.99 -2.28
N ILE A 79 1.66 -3.72 -2.62
CA ILE A 79 2.59 -3.22 -3.64
C ILE A 79 3.76 -2.52 -2.97
N ILE A 80 4.97 -2.93 -3.32
CA ILE A 80 6.20 -2.34 -2.78
C ILE A 80 6.98 -1.71 -3.92
N VAL A 81 7.23 -0.42 -3.79
CA VAL A 81 8.07 0.36 -4.72
C VAL A 81 9.44 0.56 -4.10
N SER A 82 10.46 -0.05 -4.68
CA SER A 82 11.86 0.16 -4.31
C SER A 82 12.48 1.28 -5.13
N PHE A 83 13.23 2.14 -4.46
CA PHE A 83 14.10 3.15 -5.08
C PHE A 83 15.59 2.87 -4.82
N GLU A 84 15.97 1.62 -4.56
CA GLU A 84 17.35 1.22 -4.31
C GLU A 84 18.26 1.53 -5.50
N ALA A 85 17.85 1.12 -6.71
CA ALA A 85 18.42 1.59 -7.97
C ALA A 85 17.67 2.86 -8.39
N TYR A 86 18.02 4.01 -7.82
CA TYR A 86 17.30 5.28 -7.94
C TYR A 86 16.80 5.65 -9.36
N ASP A 87 17.56 5.27 -10.40
CA ASP A 87 17.28 5.48 -11.82
C ASP A 87 16.35 4.43 -12.45
N GLU A 88 16.18 3.28 -11.80
CA GLU A 88 15.32 2.17 -12.21
C GLU A 88 14.47 1.67 -11.04
N PRO A 89 13.40 2.41 -10.64
CA PRO A 89 12.51 1.98 -9.57
C PRO A 89 11.91 0.60 -9.85
N ASN A 90 12.02 -0.30 -8.88
CA ASN A 90 11.48 -1.66 -8.98
C ASN A 90 10.14 -1.73 -8.25
N ILE A 91 9.14 -2.34 -8.88
CA ILE A 91 7.80 -2.48 -8.34
C ILE A 91 7.44 -3.97 -8.34
N ASN A 92 7.08 -4.49 -7.17
CA ASN A 92 6.51 -5.83 -7.04
C ASN A 92 5.18 -5.77 -6.29
N ALA A 93 4.34 -6.77 -6.54
CA ALA A 93 3.04 -6.95 -5.93
C ALA A 93 2.95 -8.34 -5.29
N PHE A 94 2.33 -8.40 -4.11
CA PHE A 94 2.27 -9.59 -3.27
C PHE A 94 0.86 -9.79 -2.71
N GLU A 95 0.40 -11.02 -2.62
CA GLU A 95 -0.73 -11.39 -1.77
C GLU A 95 -0.16 -11.81 -0.41
N ILE A 96 -0.66 -11.22 0.68
CA ILE A 96 -0.23 -11.59 2.03
C ILE A 96 -1.42 -12.16 2.79
N ILE A 97 -1.43 -13.48 2.96
CA ILE A 97 -2.55 -14.22 3.57
C ILE A 97 -2.02 -15.01 4.76
N GLU A 98 -2.61 -14.80 5.94
CA GLU A 98 -2.22 -15.46 7.19
C GLU A 98 -0.71 -15.33 7.51
N GLY A 99 -0.14 -14.15 7.23
CA GLY A 99 1.28 -13.86 7.47
C GLY A 99 2.24 -14.59 6.52
N ARG A 100 1.77 -14.94 5.32
CA ARG A 100 2.59 -15.56 4.26
C ARG A 100 2.46 -14.79 2.96
N VAL A 101 3.59 -14.66 2.28
CA VAL A 101 3.74 -14.07 0.94
C VAL A 101 3.64 -15.16 -0.12
#